data_AF-A0A537YKR1-F1
#
_entry.id   AF-A0A537YKR1-F1
#
_cell.length_a   1.000
_cell.length_b   1.000
_cell.length_c   1.000
_cell.angle_alpha   90.00
_cell.angle_beta   90.00
_cell.angle_gamma   90.00
#
_symmetry.space_group_name_H-M   'P 1'
#
loop_
_entity.id
_entity.type
_entity.pdbx_description
1 polymer ?
#
loop_
_entity_poly.entity_id
_entity_poly.type
_entity_poly.pdbx_seq_one_letter_code
_entity_poly.pdbx_strand_id
1 'polypeptide(L)'
;MTLRQALDRLERDGRLVRRQGTGAFVGPRRLVGEIGELRGISEEIAAQIRTWQTLVLGVDEAQPPPAVRDALGVTPLAPAIRVRRVRYVDGEPFSLETSWLHPDRCRAVLTTDLT
;
A
#
# COMPACT_ATOMS: atom_id res chain seq x y z
N MET A 1 34.43 0.78 -9.86
CA MET A 1 33.24 1.43 -9.25
C MET A 1 33.75 2.59 -8.40
N THR A 2 33.39 3.83 -8.74
CA THR A 2 33.89 5.02 -8.01
C THR A 2 32.81 5.58 -7.09
N LEU A 3 33.22 6.25 -6.00
CA LEU A 3 32.32 6.86 -5.02
C LEU A 3 31.25 7.77 -5.66
N ARG A 4 31.60 8.45 -6.76
CA ARG A 4 30.69 9.31 -7.53
C ARG A 4 29.52 8.51 -8.12
N GLN A 5 29.80 7.36 -8.74
CA GLN A 5 28.75 6.51 -9.34
C GLN A 5 27.80 5.93 -8.28
N ALA A 6 28.29 5.64 -7.07
CA ALA A 6 27.47 5.18 -5.96
C ALA A 6 26.53 6.28 -5.44
N LEU A 7 27.03 7.51 -5.31
CA LEU A 7 26.23 8.67 -4.89
C LEU A 7 25.17 9.04 -5.94
N ASP A 8 25.53 9.05 -7.22
CA ASP A 8 24.59 9.34 -8.32
C ASP A 8 23.46 8.31 -8.38
N ARG A 9 23.74 7.06 -7.98
CA ARG A 9 22.72 6.01 -7.88
C ARG A 9 21.78 6.25 -6.71
N LEU A 10 22.32 6.63 -5.55
CA LEU A 10 21.52 6.94 -4.37
C LEU A 10 20.62 8.19 -4.58
N GLU A 11 21.08 9.18 -5.35
CA GLU A 11 20.27 10.33 -5.76
C GLU A 11 19.13 9.93 -6.69
N ARG A 12 19.43 9.12 -7.72
CA ARG A 12 18.41 8.57 -8.63
C ARG A 12 17.35 7.74 -7.92
N ASP A 13 17.75 6.99 -6.89
CA ASP A 13 16.85 6.16 -6.10
C ASP A 13 16.08 6.97 -5.02
N GLY A 14 16.24 8.30 -4.97
CA GLY A 14 15.59 9.20 -4.01
C GLY A 14 16.09 9.06 -2.57
N ARG A 15 17.16 8.27 -2.35
CA ARG A 15 17.75 7.99 -1.04
C ARG A 15 18.74 9.05 -0.60
N LEU A 16 19.10 9.98 -1.49
CA LEU A 16 20.01 11.09 -1.23
C LEU A 16 19.47 12.34 -1.93
N VAL A 17 19.40 13.46 -1.18
CA VAL A 17 18.99 14.77 -1.71
C VAL A 17 20.18 15.72 -1.55
N ARG A 18 20.63 16.30 -2.67
CA ARG A 18 21.64 17.37 -2.64
C ARG A 18 20.98 18.73 -2.62
N ARG A 19 21.46 19.58 -1.71
CA ARG A 19 21.18 21.03 -1.73
C ARG A 19 22.48 21.75 -2.10
N GLN A 20 22.44 22.54 -3.17
CA GLN A 20 23.62 23.29 -3.61
C GLN A 20 24.13 24.19 -2.46
N GLY A 21 25.41 24.08 -2.14
CA GLY A 21 26.07 24.87 -1.09
C GLY A 21 26.00 24.29 0.34
N THR A 22 25.33 23.15 0.59
CA THR A 22 25.15 22.63 1.97
C THR A 22 25.44 21.14 2.13
N GLY A 23 25.75 20.41 1.06
CA GLY A 23 26.13 18.99 1.11
C GLY A 23 25.00 18.01 0.72
N ALA A 24 25.23 16.74 1.02
CA ALA A 24 24.34 15.62 0.69
C ALA A 24 23.58 15.15 1.94
N PHE A 25 22.25 15.06 1.84
CA PHE A 25 21.37 14.64 2.93
C PHE A 25 20.68 13.33 2.58
N VAL A 26 20.38 12.49 3.56
CA VAL A 26 19.57 11.28 3.36
C VAL A 26 18.16 11.70 2.93
N GLY A 27 17.74 11.27 1.74
CA GLY A 27 16.40 11.53 1.21
C GLY A 27 15.32 10.74 1.96
N PRO A 28 14.05 11.14 1.90
CA PRO A 28 12.95 10.41 2.53
C PRO A 28 12.92 8.97 2.00
N ARG A 29 12.85 7.99 2.90
CA ARG A 29 12.84 6.57 2.53
C ARG A 29 11.58 6.26 1.72
N ARG A 30 11.75 6.05 0.42
CA ARG A 30 10.69 5.53 -0.45
C ARG A 30 10.50 4.04 -0.15
N LEU A 31 9.52 3.74 0.68
CA LEU A 31 9.08 2.37 0.93
C LEU A 31 8.39 1.88 -0.36
N VAL A 32 8.96 0.85 -0.99
CA VAL A 32 8.39 0.18 -2.17
C VAL A 32 8.16 -1.27 -1.75
N GLY A 33 6.89 -1.67 -1.65
CA GLY A 33 6.50 -3.03 -1.27
C GLY A 33 5.24 -3.47 -2.03
N GLU A 34 5.17 -4.74 -2.40
CA GLU A 34 3.99 -5.34 -3.03
C GLU A 34 2.89 -5.54 -1.98
N ILE A 35 1.78 -4.81 -2.13
CA ILE A 35 0.62 -4.85 -1.22
C ILE A 35 -0.32 -5.99 -1.66
N GLY A 36 0.23 -7.20 -1.79
CA GLY A 36 -0.44 -8.30 -2.50
C GLY A 36 -1.30 -9.22 -1.66
N GLU A 37 -0.96 -9.47 -0.39
CA GLU A 37 -1.65 -10.49 0.40
C GLU A 37 -1.97 -10.02 1.81
N LEU A 38 -3.00 -10.60 2.42
CA LEU A 38 -3.40 -10.43 3.82
C LEU A 38 -2.29 -10.77 4.85
N ARG A 39 -1.06 -11.01 4.40
CA ARG A 39 0.20 -11.10 5.18
C ARG A 39 1.44 -10.46 4.53
N GLY A 40 1.31 -9.78 3.39
CA GLY A 40 2.44 -9.41 2.52
C GLY A 40 3.12 -8.08 2.88
N ILE A 41 4.11 -8.12 3.76
CA ILE A 41 5.24 -7.19 3.75
C ILE A 41 6.49 -8.06 3.71
N SER A 42 7.49 -7.73 2.89
CA SER A 42 8.75 -8.47 2.95
C SER A 42 9.32 -8.37 4.37
N GLU A 43 9.79 -9.47 4.95
CA GLU A 43 10.29 -9.51 6.33
C GLU A 43 11.32 -8.40 6.62
N GLU A 44 12.09 -8.02 5.60
CA GLU A 44 13.07 -6.93 5.65
C GLU A 44 12.46 -5.53 5.79
N ILE A 45 11.29 -5.29 5.19
CA ILE A 45 10.54 -4.03 5.39
C ILE A 45 9.82 -4.06 6.74
N ALA A 46 9.26 -5.21 7.14
CA ALA A 46 8.59 -5.36 8.43
C ALA A 46 9.54 -5.09 9.61
N ALA A 47 10.80 -5.55 9.50
CA ALA A 47 11.84 -5.30 10.51
C ALA A 47 12.25 -3.83 10.63
N GLN A 48 11.95 -2.99 9.64
CA GLN A 48 12.33 -1.58 9.60
C GLN A 48 11.20 -0.62 9.97
N ILE A 49 9.95 -1.10 9.99
CA ILE A 49 8.78 -0.30 10.28
C ILE A 49 8.44 -0.41 11.76
N ARG A 50 8.33 0.73 12.44
CA ARG A 50 8.11 0.75 13.90
C ARG A 50 6.62 0.66 14.23
N THR A 51 5.77 1.31 13.43
CA THR A 51 4.32 1.27 13.66
C THR A 51 3.54 1.28 12.33
N TRP A 52 2.59 0.35 12.22
CA TRP A 52 1.56 0.34 11.18
C TRP A 52 0.24 0.80 11.78
N GLN A 53 -0.47 1.69 11.08
CA GLN A 53 -1.84 2.04 11.44
C GLN A 53 -2.71 1.96 10.19
N THR A 54 -3.93 1.46 10.33
CA THR A 54 -4.89 1.40 9.22
C THR A 54 -6.07 2.32 9.53
N LEU A 55 -6.38 3.21 8.61
CA LEU A 55 -7.60 4.00 8.62
C LEU A 55 -8.55 3.47 7.56
N VAL A 56 -9.67 2.89 7.98
CA VAL A 56 -10.73 2.45 7.07
C VAL A 56 -11.53 3.68 6.64
N LEU A 57 -11.50 3.98 5.35
CA LEU A 57 -12.26 5.09 4.76
C LEU A 57 -13.72 4.72 4.51
N GLY A 58 -13.99 3.44 4.29
CA GLY A 58 -15.35 2.96 4.08
C GLY A 58 -15.41 1.49 3.63
N VAL A 59 -16.57 0.91 3.89
CA VAL A 59 -16.95 -0.44 3.48
C VAL A 59 -18.33 -0.34 2.84
N ASP A 60 -18.45 -0.73 1.58
CA ASP A 60 -19.70 -0.64 0.83
C ASP A 60 -19.86 -1.77 -0.20
N GLU A 61 -21.09 -2.00 -0.67
CA GLU A 61 -21.34 -2.84 -1.84
C GLU A 61 -21.26 -1.97 -3.10
N ALA A 62 -20.42 -2.36 -4.05
CA ALA A 62 -20.21 -1.62 -5.29
C ALA A 62 -20.01 -2.56 -6.49
N GLN A 63 -20.19 -2.05 -7.70
CA GLN A 63 -19.89 -2.81 -8.92
C GLN A 63 -18.37 -2.93 -9.09
N PRO A 64 -17.80 -4.15 -9.10
CA PRO A 64 -16.36 -4.33 -9.29
C PRO A 64 -15.96 -4.05 -10.75
N PRO A 65 -14.71 -3.59 -10.99
CA PRO A 65 -14.15 -3.54 -12.33
C PRO A 65 -14.17 -4.92 -13.02
N PRO A 66 -14.19 -4.99 -14.37
CA PRO A 66 -14.25 -6.26 -15.10
C PRO A 66 -13.23 -7.31 -14.65
N ALA A 67 -11.95 -6.92 -14.53
CA ALA A 67 -10.89 -7.84 -14.11
C ALA A 67 -11.10 -8.40 -12.68
N VAL A 68 -11.65 -7.57 -11.79
CA VAL A 68 -11.96 -7.98 -10.41
C VAL A 68 -13.17 -8.92 -10.39
N ARG A 69 -14.22 -8.60 -11.16
CA ARG A 69 -15.37 -9.48 -11.31
C ARG A 69 -14.94 -10.87 -11.76
N ASP A 70 -14.14 -10.91 -12.81
CA ASP A 70 -13.69 -12.16 -13.42
C ASP A 70 -12.80 -12.95 -12.44
N ALA A 71 -11.94 -12.26 -11.67
CA ALA A 71 -11.15 -12.86 -10.61
C ALA A 71 -11.98 -13.37 -9.42
N LEU A 72 -13.08 -12.68 -9.08
CA LEU A 72 -13.99 -13.08 -8.00
C LEU A 72 -15.00 -14.15 -8.43
N GLY A 73 -15.16 -14.39 -9.74
CA GLY A 73 -16.15 -15.32 -10.27
C GLY A 73 -17.60 -14.89 -10.06
N VAL A 74 -17.87 -13.58 -9.90
CA VAL A 74 -19.23 -13.05 -9.69
C VAL A 74 -19.89 -12.67 -11.01
N THR A 75 -21.22 -12.65 -11.05
CA THR A 75 -21.95 -12.35 -12.29
C THR A 75 -21.77 -10.88 -12.71
N PRO A 76 -21.95 -10.53 -14.01
CA PRO A 76 -21.73 -9.18 -14.55
C PRO A 76 -22.44 -8.03 -13.84
N LEU A 77 -23.56 -8.32 -13.18
CA LEU A 77 -24.40 -7.34 -12.49
C LEU A 77 -24.36 -7.51 -10.97
N ALA A 78 -23.66 -8.51 -10.43
CA ALA A 78 -23.57 -8.72 -9.00
C ALA A 78 -22.62 -7.68 -8.35
N PRO A 79 -23.06 -6.97 -7.30
CA PRO A 79 -22.16 -6.13 -6.52
C PRO A 79 -21.14 -7.01 -5.77
N ALA A 80 -19.98 -6.44 -5.50
CA ALA A 80 -18.97 -7.00 -4.62
C ALA A 80 -18.77 -6.07 -3.42
N ILE A 81 -18.22 -6.60 -2.33
CA ILE A 81 -17.91 -5.79 -1.15
C ILE A 81 -16.59 -5.08 -1.41
N ARG A 82 -16.60 -3.76 -1.28
CA ARG A 82 -15.45 -2.89 -1.47
C ARG A 82 -15.01 -2.34 -0.12
N VAL A 83 -13.72 -2.45 0.17
CA VAL A 83 -13.08 -1.89 1.37
C VAL A 83 -12.03 -0.88 0.94
N ARG A 84 -12.14 0.36 1.39
CA ARG A 84 -11.16 1.42 1.11
C ARG A 84 -10.40 1.78 2.38
N ARG A 85 -9.07 1.80 2.32
CA ARG A 85 -8.20 2.00 3.48
C ARG A 85 -7.00 2.88 3.16
N VAL A 86 -6.56 3.67 4.13
CA VAL A 86 -5.24 4.30 4.12
C VAL A 86 -4.38 3.57 5.15
N ARG A 87 -3.18 3.13 4.77
CA ARG A 87 -2.20 2.65 5.74
C ARG A 87 -1.18 3.74 6.02
N TYR A 88 -0.82 3.86 7.28
CA TYR A 88 0.22 4.75 7.77
C TYR A 88 1.41 3.93 8.23
N VAL A 89 2.61 4.46 7.96
CA VAL A 89 3.88 3.95 8.46
C VAL A 89 4.55 5.08 9.21
N ASP A 90 4.85 4.84 10.49
CA ASP A 90 5.51 5.82 11.35
C ASP A 90 4.81 7.20 11.37
N GLY A 91 3.47 7.20 11.29
CA GLY A 91 2.61 8.40 11.32
C GLY A 91 2.37 9.07 9.96
N GLU A 92 3.02 8.61 8.89
CA GLU A 92 2.87 9.18 7.54
C GLU A 92 2.01 8.26 6.64
N PRO A 93 1.11 8.81 5.81
CA PRO A 93 0.29 8.00 4.90
C PRO A 93 1.17 7.33 3.86
N PHE A 94 1.10 6.01 3.84
CA PHE A 94 1.94 5.14 3.02
C PHE A 94 1.21 4.59 1.78
N SER A 95 -0.02 4.10 1.95
CA SER A 95 -0.79 3.50 0.85
C SER A 95 -2.27 3.86 0.93
N LEU A 96 -2.92 3.97 -0.24
CA LEU A 96 -4.37 3.95 -0.38
C LEU A 96 -4.76 2.64 -1.08
N GLU A 97 -5.55 1.82 -0.39
CA GLU A 97 -5.93 0.48 -0.83
C GLU A 97 -7.43 0.43 -1.14
N THR A 98 -7.77 -0.30 -2.20
CA THR A 98 -9.14 -0.71 -2.50
C THR A 98 -9.17 -2.22 -2.67
N SER A 99 -9.74 -2.91 -1.70
CA SER A 99 -9.91 -4.37 -1.74
C SER A 99 -11.33 -4.71 -2.16
N TRP A 100 -11.45 -5.74 -2.98
CA TRP A 100 -12.73 -6.26 -3.46
C TRP A 100 -12.90 -7.69 -2.95
N LEU A 101 -14.04 -7.98 -2.34
CA LEU A 101 -14.32 -9.23 -1.68
C LEU A 101 -15.60 -9.84 -2.25
N HIS A 102 -15.64 -11.16 -2.26
CA HIS A 102 -16.81 -11.90 -2.74
C HIS A 102 -18.02 -11.60 -1.84
N PRO A 103 -19.16 -11.16 -2.40
CA PRO A 103 -20.32 -10.68 -1.63
C PRO A 103 -20.87 -11.75 -0.69
N ASP A 104 -21.05 -12.98 -1.17
CA ASP A 104 -21.65 -14.05 -0.35
C ASP A 104 -20.70 -14.61 0.72
N ARG A 105 -19.40 -14.68 0.42
CA ARG A 105 -18.40 -15.28 1.32
C ARG A 105 -17.92 -14.31 2.38
N CYS A 106 -17.99 -13.01 2.11
CA CYS A 106 -17.42 -11.96 2.95
C CYS A 106 -18.47 -10.99 3.49
N ARG A 107 -19.75 -11.35 3.49
CA ARG A 107 -20.85 -10.48 3.93
C ARG A 107 -20.64 -9.87 5.31
N ALA A 108 -20.07 -10.64 6.24
CA ALA A 108 -19.76 -10.19 7.59
C ALA A 108 -18.85 -8.95 7.64
N VAL A 109 -18.02 -8.72 6.62
CA VAL A 109 -17.10 -7.57 6.55
C VAL A 109 -17.84 -6.23 6.55
N LEU A 110 -19.10 -6.19 6.08
CA LEU A 110 -19.94 -4.98 6.12
C LEU A 110 -20.30 -4.53 7.54
N THR A 111 -20.27 -5.46 8.50
CA THR A 111 -20.72 -5.23 9.88
C THR A 111 -19.60 -5.34 10.92
N THR A 112 -18.39 -5.71 10.49
CA THR A 112 -17.24 -5.93 11.37
C THR A 112 -16.39 -4.66 11.48
N ASP A 113 -15.83 -4.42 12.66
CA ASP A 113 -14.82 -3.37 12.84
C ASP A 113 -13.51 -3.81 12.17
N LEU A 114 -13.03 -3.00 11.21
CA LEU A 114 -11.87 -3.29 10.38
C LEU A 114 -10.65 -2.41 10.75
N THR A 115 -10.73 -1.74 11.92
CA THR A 115 -9.65 -0.90 12.46
C THR A 115 -8.64 -1.66 13.32
#